data_AF-B3PN52-F1
#
_entry.id   AF-B3PN52-F1
#
_cell.length_a   1.000
_cell.length_b   1.000
_cell.length_c   1.000
_cell.angle_alpha   90.00
_cell.angle_beta   90.00
_cell.angle_gamma   90.00
#
_symmetry.space_group_name_H-M   'P 1'
#
loop_
_entity.id
_entity.type
_entity.pdbx_description
1 polymer ?
#
loop_
_entity_poly.entity_id
_entity_poly.type
_entity_poly.pdbx_seq_one_letter_code
_entity_poly.pdbx_strand_id
1 'polypeptide(L)'
;MRRKKQKQEININFANLNPYGVNIFNVWVKFPKKLFFIFLSALLYNVGVAIFLNKAATVASGVSALVQALTYTVSATAPYFAYIYFAINLPLIIIFWKKNSSLFMVMTLYWLIFQMVVQSFFLIPAVHNAFDKISFYYVNWTKDTPFKDLIPWDVYGTNYPPHVLPGVPNPTWPIIIYAIVGGLAAGASSGLAWKNSGSTAGSDIIVYYVSRVKKMGIGFISTIFALIIAAFSALLIGILEATGVIKNHPWNLASYLLRCISTLVYIFVYNGFVEILYPKYRKVKIEIYTKNPQKVIEHLKEIKYWHGYNYVDMTSGYTGENTTKIETMALYLEQSRIKAEISNIDPQAWIVVSTVNKIFGNFNTSKIDE
;
A
#
# COMPACT_ATOMS: atom_id res chain seq x y z
N MET A 1 -43.64 -9.15 -25.53
CA MET A 1 -42.17 -9.25 -25.37
C MET A 1 -41.76 -8.75 -23.98
N ARG A 2 -41.50 -9.64 -23.01
CA ARG A 2 -40.97 -9.28 -21.67
C ARG A 2 -39.53 -9.79 -21.58
N ARG A 3 -38.55 -8.88 -21.60
CA ARG A 3 -37.12 -9.17 -21.35
C ARG A 3 -36.95 -9.62 -19.89
N LYS A 4 -36.76 -10.92 -19.66
CA LYS A 4 -36.24 -11.43 -18.38
C LYS A 4 -34.78 -10.98 -18.27
N LYS A 5 -34.50 -10.04 -17.36
CA LYS A 5 -33.13 -9.80 -16.86
C LYS A 5 -32.65 -11.07 -16.17
N GLN A 6 -31.85 -11.88 -16.84
CA GLN A 6 -31.02 -12.87 -16.16
C GLN A 6 -30.05 -12.09 -15.26
N LYS A 7 -30.29 -12.13 -13.94
CA LYS A 7 -29.21 -11.95 -12.97
C LYS A 7 -28.23 -13.09 -13.23
N GLN A 8 -27.14 -12.80 -13.91
CA GLN A 8 -25.95 -13.64 -13.86
C GLN A 8 -25.49 -13.63 -12.41
N GLU A 9 -25.89 -14.66 -11.65
CA GLU A 9 -25.19 -15.00 -10.43
C GLU A 9 -23.75 -15.28 -10.83
N ILE A 10 -22.86 -14.36 -10.46
CA ILE A 10 -21.42 -14.58 -10.54
C ILE A 10 -21.15 -15.69 -9.53
N ASN A 11 -21.23 -16.93 -10.01
CA ASN A 11 -20.82 -18.10 -9.25
C ASN A 11 -19.29 -18.00 -9.16
N ILE A 12 -18.81 -17.26 -8.17
CA ILE A 12 -17.39 -17.12 -7.86
C ILE A 12 -16.97 -18.51 -7.40
N ASN A 13 -16.53 -19.33 -8.35
CA ASN A 13 -15.87 -20.59 -8.06
C ASN A 13 -14.66 -20.21 -7.21
N PHE A 14 -14.73 -20.44 -5.89
CA PHE A 14 -13.63 -20.19 -4.98
C PHE A 14 -12.53 -21.18 -5.36
N ALA A 15 -11.76 -20.84 -6.39
CA ALA A 15 -10.52 -21.49 -6.74
C ALA A 15 -9.73 -21.72 -5.47
N ASN A 16 -9.05 -22.87 -5.39
CA ASN A 16 -8.29 -23.31 -4.24
C ASN A 16 -7.57 -22.12 -3.59
N LEU A 17 -8.07 -21.66 -2.43
CA LEU A 17 -7.52 -20.49 -1.74
C LEU A 17 -6.15 -20.77 -1.13
N ASN A 18 -5.73 -22.04 -1.13
CA ASN A 18 -4.43 -22.47 -0.64
C ASN A 18 -3.72 -23.40 -1.65
N PRO A 19 -3.38 -22.90 -2.85
CA PRO A 19 -2.78 -23.73 -3.90
C PRO A 19 -1.40 -24.25 -3.50
N TYR A 20 -0.70 -23.53 -2.61
CA TYR A 20 0.63 -23.88 -2.12
C TYR A 20 0.61 -24.73 -0.84
N GLY A 21 -0.55 -25.03 -0.25
CA GLY A 21 -0.65 -25.68 1.07
C GLY A 21 0.14 -24.93 2.15
N VAL A 22 0.12 -23.59 2.11
CA VAL A 22 0.83 -22.73 3.06
C VAL A 22 0.02 -22.59 4.35
N ASN A 23 0.71 -22.57 5.48
CA ASN A 23 0.16 -22.29 6.79
C ASN A 23 1.15 -21.44 7.60
N ILE A 24 0.75 -21.05 8.81
CA ILE A 24 1.55 -20.19 9.67
C ILE A 24 2.92 -20.82 9.98
N PHE A 25 3.01 -22.16 10.04
CA PHE A 25 4.21 -22.90 10.45
C PHE A 25 5.14 -23.32 9.31
N ASN A 26 4.72 -23.23 8.04
CA ASN A 26 5.55 -23.68 6.92
C ASN A 26 5.93 -22.56 5.96
N VAL A 27 5.37 -21.36 6.15
CA VAL A 27 5.60 -20.22 5.25
C VAL A 27 7.07 -19.79 5.21
N TRP A 28 7.79 -19.89 6.34
CA TRP A 28 9.22 -19.57 6.40
C TRP A 28 10.07 -20.56 5.59
N VAL A 29 9.63 -21.82 5.47
CA VAL A 29 10.31 -22.82 4.63
C VAL A 29 9.94 -22.63 3.16
N LYS A 30 8.65 -22.43 2.87
CA LYS A 30 8.14 -22.36 1.49
C LYS A 30 8.48 -21.04 0.80
N PHE A 31 8.45 -19.93 1.52
CA PHE A 31 8.61 -18.58 0.97
C PHE A 31 9.51 -17.67 1.83
N PRO A 32 10.75 -18.08 2.16
CA PRO A 32 11.64 -17.31 3.05
C PRO A 32 11.92 -15.90 2.52
N LYS A 33 12.15 -15.76 1.20
CA LYS A 33 12.41 -14.46 0.57
C LYS A 33 11.22 -13.50 0.72
N LYS A 34 9.99 -13.98 0.50
CA LYS A 34 8.78 -13.16 0.68
C LYS A 34 8.65 -12.73 2.13
N LEU A 35 8.86 -13.66 3.06
CA LEU A 35 8.77 -13.38 4.49
C LEU A 35 9.79 -12.33 4.95
N PHE A 36 11.03 -12.39 4.44
CA PHE A 36 12.05 -11.37 4.68
C PHE A 36 11.60 -9.98 4.20
N PHE A 37 11.02 -9.87 3.00
CA PHE A 37 10.49 -8.60 2.53
C PHE A 37 9.25 -8.12 3.29
N ILE A 38 8.44 -9.02 3.83
CA ILE A 38 7.34 -8.67 4.76
C ILE A 38 7.90 -8.07 6.05
N PHE A 39 8.97 -8.64 6.61
CA PHE A 39 9.69 -8.05 7.74
C PHE A 39 10.28 -6.68 7.39
N LEU A 40 10.97 -6.57 6.25
CA LEU A 40 11.55 -5.29 5.80
C LEU A 40 10.48 -4.23 5.58
N SER A 41 9.32 -4.60 5.03
CA SER A 41 8.16 -3.73 4.92
C SER A 41 7.69 -3.23 6.28
N ALA A 42 7.50 -4.12 7.26
CA ALA A 42 7.09 -3.74 8.62
C ALA A 42 8.11 -2.80 9.29
N LEU A 43 9.41 -3.05 9.09
CA LEU A 43 10.48 -2.19 9.59
C LEU A 43 10.43 -0.79 8.97
N LEU A 44 10.37 -0.71 7.64
CA LEU A 44 10.32 0.56 6.91
C LEU A 44 9.05 1.35 7.22
N TYR A 45 7.91 0.67 7.38
CA TYR A 45 6.66 1.29 7.80
C TYR A 45 6.80 1.97 9.16
N ASN A 46 7.34 1.25 10.15
CA ASN A 46 7.54 1.79 11.50
C ASN A 46 8.55 2.95 11.53
N VAL A 47 9.63 2.88 10.76
CA VAL A 47 10.59 3.99 10.62
C VAL A 47 9.91 5.21 9.99
N GLY A 48 9.11 5.02 8.93
CA GLY A 48 8.36 6.10 8.29
C GLY A 48 7.33 6.74 9.23
N VAL A 49 6.67 5.94 10.06
CA VAL A 49 5.75 6.42 11.10
C VAL A 49 6.50 7.24 12.15
N ALA A 50 7.59 6.69 12.70
CA ALA A 50 8.34 7.30 13.78
C ALA A 50 8.96 8.65 13.39
N ILE A 51 9.57 8.73 12.20
CA ILE A 51 10.28 9.94 11.75
C ILE A 51 9.30 10.96 11.17
N PHE A 52 8.26 10.52 10.44
CA PHE A 52 7.43 11.45 9.66
C PHE A 52 5.98 11.54 10.14
N LEU A 53 5.25 10.43 10.17
CA LEU A 53 3.79 10.48 10.38
C LEU A 53 3.40 10.89 11.81
N ASN A 54 4.18 10.51 12.82
CA ASN A 54 3.95 10.94 14.20
C ASN A 54 4.03 12.47 14.32
N LYS A 55 5.04 13.09 13.70
CA LYS A 55 5.21 14.55 13.67
C LYS A 55 4.11 15.23 12.86
N ALA A 56 3.58 14.58 11.82
CA ALA A 56 2.47 15.12 11.04
C ALA A 56 1.11 15.07 11.77
N ALA A 57 0.99 14.36 12.89
CA ALA A 57 -0.25 14.18 13.64
C ALA A 57 -1.47 13.82 12.77
N THR A 58 -1.24 13.07 11.67
CA THR A 58 -2.28 12.66 10.74
C THR A 58 -3.32 11.81 11.46
N VAL A 59 -4.58 11.98 11.09
CA VAL A 59 -5.67 11.15 11.60
C VAL A 59 -5.54 9.76 11.00
N ALA A 60 -5.59 8.76 11.87
CA ALA A 60 -5.48 7.37 11.47
C ALA A 60 -6.65 6.98 10.54
N SER A 61 -6.37 6.15 9.54
CA SER A 61 -7.36 5.65 8.57
C SER A 61 -7.45 4.13 8.61
N GLY A 62 -8.62 3.56 8.34
CA GLY A 62 -8.81 2.11 8.47
C GLY A 62 -8.96 1.68 9.93
N VAL A 63 -8.59 0.44 10.24
CA VAL A 63 -8.69 -0.12 11.60
C VAL A 63 -7.84 0.65 12.62
N SER A 64 -6.77 1.31 12.15
CA SER A 64 -5.91 2.15 13.00
C SER A 64 -6.66 3.33 13.62
N ALA A 65 -7.76 3.80 13.01
CA ALA A 65 -8.63 4.83 13.59
C ALA A 65 -9.25 4.40 14.92
N LEU A 66 -9.66 3.13 15.04
CA LEU A 66 -10.23 2.57 16.27
C LEU A 66 -9.17 2.52 17.38
N VAL A 67 -7.94 2.15 17.02
CA VAL A 67 -6.81 2.16 17.96
C VAL A 67 -6.51 3.58 18.40
N GLN A 68 -6.41 4.53 17.46
CA GLN A 68 -6.14 5.93 17.75
C GLN A 68 -7.20 6.53 18.69
N ALA A 69 -8.49 6.27 18.42
CA ALA A 69 -9.59 6.70 19.28
C ALA A 69 -9.44 6.17 20.72
N LEU A 70 -9.10 4.90 20.89
CA LEU A 70 -8.85 4.32 22.22
C LEU A 70 -7.63 4.96 22.89
N THR A 71 -6.52 5.12 22.16
CA THR A 71 -5.30 5.70 22.72
C THR A 71 -5.42 7.18 23.08
N TYR A 72 -6.33 7.93 22.43
CA TYR A 72 -6.60 9.32 22.74
C TYR A 72 -7.53 9.48 23.94
N THR A 73 -8.51 8.58 24.08
CA THR A 73 -9.43 8.56 25.23
C THR A 73 -8.77 8.03 26.50
N VAL A 74 -7.91 7.03 26.38
CA VAL A 74 -7.12 6.46 27.48
C VAL A 74 -5.64 6.62 27.15
N SER A 75 -5.08 7.79 27.43
CA SER A 75 -3.69 8.16 27.06
C SER A 75 -2.62 7.18 27.57
N ALA A 76 -2.87 6.51 28.72
CA ALA A 76 -2.01 5.46 29.24
C ALA A 76 -1.83 4.26 28.28
N THR A 77 -2.73 4.10 27.31
CA THR A 77 -2.67 3.02 26.31
C THR A 77 -1.87 3.39 25.05
N ALA A 78 -1.48 4.66 24.87
CA ALA A 78 -0.76 5.13 23.67
C ALA A 78 0.54 4.35 23.36
N PRO A 79 1.40 3.99 24.34
CA PRO A 79 2.58 3.16 24.09
C PRO A 79 2.25 1.76 23.55
N TYR A 80 1.04 1.27 23.81
CA TYR A 80 0.60 -0.08 23.43
C TYR A 80 -0.15 -0.13 22.10
N PHE A 81 -0.08 0.94 21.28
CA PHE A 81 -0.76 1.04 19.98
C PHE A 81 -0.58 -0.22 19.12
N ALA A 82 0.65 -0.72 18.99
CA ALA A 82 0.99 -1.90 18.18
C ALA A 82 0.24 -3.17 18.62
N TYR A 83 0.13 -3.38 19.92
CA TYR A 83 -0.49 -4.55 20.54
C TYR A 83 -2.01 -4.49 20.40
N ILE A 84 -2.60 -3.31 20.59
CA ILE A 84 -4.04 -3.08 20.39
C ILE A 84 -4.38 -3.25 18.91
N TYR A 85 -3.55 -2.70 18.01
CA TYR A 85 -3.71 -2.88 16.57
C TYR A 85 -3.64 -4.36 16.18
N PHE A 86 -2.69 -5.12 16.72
CA PHE A 86 -2.61 -6.57 16.52
C PHE A 86 -3.91 -7.27 16.98
N ALA A 87 -4.36 -7.01 18.21
CA ALA A 87 -5.54 -7.64 18.79
C ALA A 87 -6.83 -7.35 17.99
N ILE A 88 -7.05 -6.10 17.60
CA ILE A 88 -8.25 -5.71 16.82
C ILE A 88 -8.25 -6.32 15.41
N ASN A 89 -7.07 -6.61 14.86
CA ASN A 89 -6.97 -7.26 13.55
C ASN A 89 -7.21 -8.78 13.57
N LEU A 90 -7.04 -9.47 14.72
CA LEU A 90 -7.25 -10.92 14.80
C LEU A 90 -8.67 -11.36 14.38
N PRO A 91 -9.77 -10.71 14.84
CA PRO A 91 -11.10 -11.00 14.34
C PRO A 91 -11.23 -10.87 12.82
N LEU A 92 -10.63 -9.84 12.22
CA LEU A 92 -10.66 -9.65 10.76
C LEU A 92 -9.91 -10.75 10.03
N ILE A 93 -8.74 -11.15 10.55
CA ILE A 93 -7.97 -12.28 10.02
C ILE A 93 -8.81 -13.55 10.05
N ILE A 94 -9.50 -13.85 11.16
CA ILE A 94 -10.35 -15.04 11.30
C ILE A 94 -11.53 -14.99 10.32
N ILE A 95 -12.26 -13.87 10.25
CA ILE A 95 -13.45 -13.73 9.39
C ILE A 95 -13.10 -13.86 7.91
N PHE A 96 -11.95 -13.31 7.48
CA PHE A 96 -11.54 -13.31 6.07
C PHE A 96 -10.59 -14.46 5.71
N TRP A 97 -10.21 -15.32 6.65
CA TRP A 97 -9.30 -16.45 6.41
C TRP A 97 -9.76 -17.35 5.27
N LYS A 98 -11.08 -17.61 5.20
CA LYS A 98 -11.72 -18.44 4.17
C LYS A 98 -12.23 -17.66 2.97
N LYS A 99 -12.01 -16.34 2.92
CA LYS A 99 -12.47 -15.45 1.82
C LYS A 99 -11.31 -14.99 0.93
N ASN A 100 -10.12 -14.92 1.50
CA ASN A 100 -8.89 -14.49 0.85
C ASN A 100 -7.93 -15.67 0.64
N SER A 101 -6.90 -15.49 -0.19
CA SER A 101 -5.87 -16.52 -0.36
C SER A 101 -5.08 -16.73 0.94
N SER A 102 -4.79 -17.99 1.29
CA SER A 102 -4.10 -18.34 2.54
C SER A 102 -2.70 -17.74 2.60
N LEU A 103 -2.00 -17.63 1.46
CA LEU A 103 -0.71 -16.94 1.40
C LEU A 103 -0.83 -15.48 1.83
N PHE A 104 -1.86 -14.77 1.34
CA PHE A 104 -2.12 -13.39 1.72
C PHE A 104 -2.39 -13.23 3.21
N MET A 105 -3.26 -14.09 3.74
CA MET A 105 -3.64 -14.04 5.15
C MET A 105 -2.46 -14.35 6.07
N VAL A 106 -1.65 -15.36 5.74
CA VAL A 106 -0.46 -15.72 6.51
C VAL A 106 0.58 -14.60 6.45
N MET A 107 0.92 -14.07 5.28
CA MET A 107 1.91 -12.99 5.16
C MET A 107 1.46 -11.71 5.89
N THR A 108 0.17 -11.40 5.87
CA THR A 108 -0.39 -10.24 6.59
C THR A 108 -0.36 -10.45 8.10
N LEU A 109 -0.61 -11.67 8.58
CA LEU A 109 -0.44 -12.00 9.99
C LEU A 109 1.02 -11.86 10.43
N TYR A 110 1.99 -12.31 9.61
CA TYR A 110 3.41 -12.09 9.89
C TYR A 110 3.78 -10.61 9.89
N TRP A 111 3.24 -9.83 8.95
CA TRP A 111 3.44 -8.38 8.96
C TRP A 111 2.95 -7.75 10.27
N LEU A 112 1.77 -8.15 10.76
CA LEU A 112 1.21 -7.72 12.05
C LEU A 112 2.10 -8.09 13.25
N ILE A 113 2.72 -9.26 13.23
CA ILE A 113 3.67 -9.70 14.28
C ILE A 113 4.95 -8.88 14.19
N PHE A 114 5.53 -8.74 12.99
CA PHE A 114 6.79 -8.02 12.79
C PHE A 114 6.65 -6.54 13.12
N GLN A 115 5.57 -5.88 12.71
CA GLN A 115 5.36 -4.47 13.05
C GLN A 115 5.23 -4.28 14.57
N MET A 116 4.56 -5.22 15.27
CA MET A 116 4.42 -5.18 16.73
C MET A 116 5.79 -5.33 17.41
N VAL A 117 6.58 -6.32 16.98
CA VAL A 117 7.94 -6.56 17.49
C VAL A 117 8.86 -5.37 17.22
N VAL A 118 8.85 -4.83 16.00
CA VAL A 118 9.64 -3.65 15.63
C VAL A 118 9.23 -2.47 16.51
N GLN A 119 7.93 -2.21 16.68
CA GLN A 119 7.44 -1.10 17.50
C GLN A 119 7.81 -1.26 18.97
N SER A 120 7.93 -2.50 19.50
CA SER A 120 8.46 -2.74 20.85
C SER A 120 9.89 -2.21 21.02
N PHE A 121 10.76 -2.28 20.00
CA PHE A 121 12.10 -1.68 20.08
C PHE A 121 12.05 -0.15 20.15
N PHE A 122 11.07 0.48 19.50
CA PHE A 122 10.86 1.94 19.59
C PHE A 122 10.34 2.39 20.97
N LEU A 123 9.93 1.47 21.85
CA LEU A 123 9.62 1.79 23.26
C LEU A 123 10.88 1.95 24.12
N ILE A 124 12.03 1.45 23.66
CA ILE A 124 13.30 1.62 24.37
C ILE A 124 13.69 3.10 24.29
N PRO A 125 13.89 3.82 25.42
CA PRO A 125 14.10 5.28 25.41
C PRO A 125 15.26 5.73 24.52
N ALA A 126 16.36 4.98 24.49
CA ALA A 126 17.51 5.29 23.64
C ALA A 126 17.16 5.24 22.14
N VAL A 127 16.35 4.26 21.72
CA VAL A 127 15.89 4.11 20.33
C VAL A 127 14.88 5.21 20.02
N HIS A 128 13.87 5.40 20.88
CA HIS A 128 12.87 6.45 20.72
C HIS A 128 13.52 7.82 20.51
N ASN A 129 14.43 8.21 21.41
CA ASN A 129 15.10 9.51 21.37
C ASN A 129 15.98 9.66 20.12
N ALA A 130 16.61 8.57 19.64
CA ALA A 130 17.42 8.63 18.42
C ALA A 130 16.56 8.94 17.18
N PHE A 131 15.38 8.31 17.07
CA PHE A 131 14.49 8.53 15.93
C PHE A 131 13.70 9.84 16.03
N ASP A 132 13.28 10.25 17.23
CA ASP A 132 12.52 11.49 17.42
C ASP A 132 13.36 12.75 17.09
N LYS A 133 14.69 12.67 17.29
CA LYS A 133 15.63 13.73 16.88
C LYS A 133 15.78 13.88 15.37
N ILE A 134 15.37 12.90 14.57
CA ILE A 134 15.45 12.99 13.11
C ILE A 134 14.27 13.82 12.61
N SER A 135 14.56 14.91 11.91
CA SER A 135 13.56 15.88 11.49
C SER A 135 13.99 16.60 10.22
N PHE A 136 13.04 16.97 9.35
CA PHE A 136 13.31 17.88 8.24
C PHE A 136 13.37 19.33 8.69
N TYR A 137 12.61 19.66 9.72
CA TYR A 137 12.53 21.01 10.25
C TYR A 137 12.88 21.01 11.73
N TYR A 138 13.80 21.90 12.09
CA TYR A 138 14.25 22.14 13.44
C TYR A 138 13.96 23.59 13.78
N VAL A 139 13.24 23.83 14.86
CA VAL A 139 12.70 25.15 15.20
C VAL A 139 13.77 26.13 15.70
N ASN A 140 14.88 25.64 16.25
CA ASN A 140 15.98 26.43 16.81
C ASN A 140 17.26 26.37 15.97
N TRP A 141 17.14 26.00 14.69
CA TRP A 141 18.31 25.84 13.85
C TRP A 141 18.95 27.19 13.53
N THR A 142 20.16 27.38 14.04
CA THR A 142 21.05 28.48 13.69
C THR A 142 22.39 27.91 13.24
N LYS A 143 23.26 28.75 12.67
CA LYS A 143 24.60 28.33 12.20
C LYS A 143 25.44 27.66 13.30
N ASP A 144 25.21 28.05 14.55
CA ASP A 144 26.04 27.63 15.69
C ASP A 144 25.37 26.54 16.56
N THR A 145 24.14 26.11 16.24
CA THR A 145 23.42 25.09 17.02
C THR A 145 23.97 23.68 16.69
N PRO A 146 24.59 22.96 17.64
CA PRO A 146 25.04 21.59 17.41
C PRO A 146 23.87 20.62 17.23
N PHE A 147 24.05 19.54 16.47
CA PHE A 147 22.98 18.56 16.21
C PHE A 147 22.32 18.00 17.48
N LYS A 148 23.10 17.83 18.56
CA LYS A 148 22.60 17.32 19.85
C LYS A 148 21.54 18.23 20.50
N ASP A 149 21.59 19.52 20.22
CA ASP A 149 20.78 20.59 20.83
C ASP A 149 19.66 21.06 19.89
N LEU A 150 19.55 20.45 18.69
CA LEU A 150 18.46 20.74 17.77
C LEU A 150 17.14 20.21 18.31
N ILE A 151 16.11 21.05 18.25
CA ILE A 151 14.74 20.74 18.67
C ILE A 151 13.92 20.43 17.41
N PRO A 152 13.55 19.16 17.20
CA PRO A 152 12.75 18.76 16.06
C PRO A 152 11.34 19.37 16.17
N TRP A 153 10.77 19.75 15.04
CA TRP A 153 9.41 20.28 15.00
C TRP A 153 8.37 19.18 15.27
N ASP A 154 7.32 19.54 16.01
CA ASP A 154 6.13 18.72 16.28
C ASP A 154 4.84 19.56 16.28
N VAL A 155 3.72 18.96 15.86
CA VAL A 155 2.42 19.66 15.77
C VAL A 155 1.93 20.15 17.13
N TYR A 156 2.19 19.41 18.20
CA TYR A 156 1.74 19.74 19.56
C TYR A 156 2.84 20.35 20.43
N GLY A 157 4.01 20.65 19.87
CA GLY A 157 5.10 21.28 20.61
C GLY A 157 4.68 22.63 21.20
N THR A 158 4.81 22.76 22.53
CA THR A 158 4.43 23.98 23.28
C THR A 158 5.64 24.80 23.72
N ASN A 159 6.84 24.21 23.75
CA ASN A 159 8.07 24.81 24.27
C ASN A 159 9.07 25.12 23.16
N TYR A 160 8.68 25.97 22.22
CA TYR A 160 9.63 26.51 21.24
C TYR A 160 10.30 27.76 21.84
N PRO A 161 11.65 27.89 21.75
CA PRO A 161 12.34 29.01 22.35
C PRO A 161 11.75 30.36 21.86
N PRO A 162 11.54 31.35 22.74
CA PRO A 162 10.87 32.61 22.41
C PRO A 162 11.53 33.43 21.30
N HIS A 163 12.75 33.08 20.92
CA HIS A 163 13.60 33.82 19.99
C HIS A 163 13.33 33.52 18.52
N VAL A 164 12.48 32.56 18.19
CA VAL A 164 12.28 32.14 16.80
C VAL A 164 11.30 33.05 16.06
N LEU A 165 10.41 33.78 16.77
CA LEU A 165 9.69 35.00 16.36
C LEU A 165 8.65 35.37 17.47
N PRO A 166 8.65 36.60 18.02
CA PRO A 166 7.58 37.04 18.94
C PRO A 166 6.22 36.98 18.24
N GLY A 167 5.29 36.16 18.74
CA GLY A 167 3.91 36.12 18.25
C GLY A 167 3.64 35.22 17.04
N VAL A 168 4.58 34.37 16.60
CA VAL A 168 4.29 33.35 15.57
C VAL A 168 3.94 32.03 16.27
N PRO A 169 2.65 31.66 16.37
CA PRO A 169 2.25 30.35 16.87
C PRO A 169 2.87 29.28 15.96
N ASN A 170 3.43 28.23 16.55
CA ASN A 170 4.03 27.05 15.90
C ASN A 170 3.73 26.95 14.38
N PRO A 171 4.72 27.12 13.48
CA PRO A 171 4.47 27.13 12.05
C PRO A 171 3.78 25.82 11.66
N THR A 172 2.58 25.93 11.10
CA THR A 172 1.74 24.77 10.86
C THR A 172 2.05 24.09 9.52
N TRP A 173 2.67 24.79 8.57
CA TRP A 173 3.02 24.29 7.24
C TRP A 173 3.90 23.01 7.19
N PRO A 174 4.85 22.74 8.12
CA PRO A 174 5.71 21.55 8.04
C PRO A 174 4.90 20.26 8.06
N ILE A 175 3.73 20.25 8.69
CA ILE A 175 2.80 19.10 8.75
C ILE A 175 2.52 18.50 7.37
N ILE A 176 2.41 19.36 6.33
CA ILE A 176 2.09 18.94 4.96
C ILE A 176 3.28 18.18 4.38
N ILE A 177 4.50 18.67 4.61
CA ILE A 177 5.72 18.00 4.14
C ILE A 177 5.88 16.65 4.84
N TYR A 178 5.71 16.61 6.17
CA TYR A 178 5.76 15.36 6.92
C TYR A 178 4.68 14.37 6.46
N ALA A 179 3.46 14.84 6.15
CA ALA A 179 2.40 14.00 5.63
C ALA A 179 2.71 13.44 4.22
N ILE A 180 3.31 14.24 3.34
CA ILE A 180 3.71 13.80 1.99
C ILE A 180 4.85 12.78 2.09
N VAL A 181 5.93 13.12 2.80
CA VAL A 181 7.10 12.23 2.90
C VAL A 181 6.77 10.97 3.68
N GLY A 182 6.01 11.09 4.77
CA GLY A 182 5.48 9.96 5.52
C GLY A 182 4.53 9.11 4.69
N GLY A 183 3.68 9.71 3.86
CA GLY A 183 2.82 9.02 2.90
C GLY A 183 3.60 8.24 1.85
N LEU A 184 4.68 8.81 1.32
CA LEU A 184 5.58 8.12 0.38
C LEU A 184 6.31 6.97 1.06
N ALA A 185 6.89 7.19 2.25
CA ALA A 185 7.62 6.15 2.99
C ALA A 185 6.70 4.99 3.40
N ALA A 186 5.55 5.29 4.01
CA ALA A 186 4.55 4.31 4.39
C ALA A 186 3.96 3.62 3.14
N GLY A 187 3.66 4.36 2.07
CA GLY A 187 3.16 3.81 0.81
C GLY A 187 4.16 2.87 0.14
N ALA A 188 5.45 3.21 0.19
CA ALA A 188 6.54 2.36 -0.32
C ALA A 188 6.62 1.04 0.45
N SER A 189 6.60 1.14 1.78
CA SER A 189 6.62 -0.04 2.65
C SER A 189 5.38 -0.92 2.45
N SER A 190 4.20 -0.33 2.29
CA SER A 190 2.96 -1.07 2.01
C SER A 190 2.99 -1.74 0.64
N GLY A 191 3.42 -1.02 -0.40
CA GLY A 191 3.62 -1.58 -1.74
C GLY A 191 4.60 -2.76 -1.75
N LEU A 192 5.64 -2.71 -0.91
CA LEU A 192 6.56 -3.83 -0.70
C LEU A 192 5.86 -5.04 -0.06
N ALA A 193 4.95 -4.85 0.91
CA ALA A 193 4.15 -5.94 1.46
C ALA A 193 3.23 -6.56 0.39
N TRP A 194 2.52 -5.72 -0.37
CA TRP A 194 1.63 -6.16 -1.46
C TRP A 194 2.36 -6.98 -2.52
N LYS A 195 3.55 -6.53 -2.94
CA LYS A 195 4.40 -7.26 -3.89
C LYS A 195 4.81 -8.65 -3.36
N ASN A 196 4.90 -8.81 -2.05
CA ASN A 196 5.24 -10.07 -1.38
C ASN A 196 4.02 -10.83 -0.86
N SER A 197 2.84 -10.54 -1.43
CA SER A 197 1.60 -11.24 -1.12
C SER A 197 1.16 -11.06 0.32
N GLY A 198 1.37 -9.89 0.93
CA GLY A 198 0.79 -9.51 2.22
C GLY A 198 0.26 -8.07 2.17
N SER A 199 -0.15 -7.51 3.30
CA SER A 199 -0.50 -6.09 3.41
C SER A 199 -0.11 -5.52 4.77
N THR A 200 -0.35 -4.22 4.95
CA THR A 200 -0.23 -3.53 6.23
C THR A 200 -1.40 -3.82 7.20
N ALA A 201 -2.18 -4.88 6.94
CA ALA A 201 -3.37 -5.28 7.67
C ALA A 201 -4.46 -4.18 7.76
N GLY A 202 -5.35 -4.28 8.75
CA GLY A 202 -6.45 -3.35 8.93
C GLY A 202 -7.52 -3.49 7.86
N SER A 203 -7.91 -2.35 7.26
CA SER A 203 -8.87 -2.32 6.15
C SER A 203 -8.39 -3.11 4.94
N ASP A 204 -7.07 -3.30 4.79
CA ASP A 204 -6.48 -3.98 3.62
C ASP A 204 -6.94 -5.43 3.48
N ILE A 205 -7.31 -6.08 4.60
CA ILE A 205 -7.88 -7.44 4.58
C ILE A 205 -9.21 -7.46 3.81
N ILE A 206 -10.04 -6.44 4.03
CA ILE A 206 -11.32 -6.24 3.34
C ILE A 206 -11.07 -5.74 1.91
N VAL A 207 -10.13 -4.80 1.74
CA VAL A 207 -9.76 -4.28 0.42
C VAL A 207 -9.32 -5.42 -0.49
N TYR A 208 -8.49 -6.36 -0.02
CA TYR A 208 -8.03 -7.48 -0.83
C TYR A 208 -9.20 -8.35 -1.31
N TYR A 209 -10.15 -8.64 -0.41
CA TYR A 209 -11.36 -9.38 -0.77
C TYR A 209 -12.17 -8.65 -1.85
N VAL A 210 -12.46 -7.37 -1.64
CA VAL A 210 -13.22 -6.54 -2.59
C VAL A 210 -12.46 -6.43 -3.92
N SER A 211 -11.14 -6.28 -3.87
CA SER A 211 -10.26 -6.18 -5.04
C SER A 211 -10.32 -7.44 -5.88
N ARG A 212 -10.30 -8.64 -5.27
CA ARG A 212 -10.50 -9.92 -5.99
C ARG A 212 -11.89 -10.06 -6.58
N VAL A 213 -12.93 -9.75 -5.81
CA VAL A 213 -14.32 -9.91 -6.25
C VAL A 213 -14.68 -8.92 -7.36
N LYS A 214 -14.21 -7.67 -7.26
CA LYS A 214 -14.53 -6.58 -8.19
C LYS A 214 -13.50 -6.38 -9.30
N LYS A 215 -12.32 -7.02 -9.21
CA LYS A 215 -11.20 -6.90 -10.17
C LYS A 215 -10.74 -5.45 -10.36
N MET A 216 -10.62 -4.73 -9.24
CA MET A 216 -10.24 -3.31 -9.21
C MET A 216 -8.91 -3.12 -8.47
N GLY A 217 -8.17 -2.06 -8.83
CA GLY A 217 -6.90 -1.70 -8.20
C GLY A 217 -7.02 -1.57 -6.69
N ILE A 218 -5.98 -2.03 -5.99
CA ILE A 218 -5.94 -2.05 -4.52
C ILE A 218 -5.86 -0.63 -3.98
N GLY A 219 -5.05 0.26 -4.58
CA GLY A 219 -4.90 1.63 -4.12
C GLY A 219 -6.19 2.43 -4.28
N PHE A 220 -6.95 2.19 -5.35
CA PHE A 220 -8.25 2.83 -5.55
C PHE A 220 -9.27 2.41 -4.48
N ILE A 221 -9.44 1.12 -4.23
CA ILE A 221 -10.37 0.64 -3.19
C ILE A 221 -9.91 1.10 -1.81
N SER A 222 -8.60 1.03 -1.52
CA SER A 222 -8.02 1.47 -0.24
C SER A 222 -8.31 2.94 0.02
N THR A 223 -8.19 3.80 -1.00
CA THR A 223 -8.54 5.23 -0.91
C THR A 223 -9.99 5.42 -0.46
N ILE A 224 -10.95 4.70 -1.06
CA ILE A 224 -12.38 4.83 -0.71
C ILE A 224 -12.61 4.45 0.77
N PHE A 225 -12.10 3.30 1.20
CA PHE A 225 -12.23 2.86 2.60
C PHE A 225 -11.53 3.83 3.57
N ALA A 226 -10.34 4.30 3.21
CA ALA A 226 -9.56 5.23 4.02
C ALA A 226 -10.29 6.57 4.19
N LEU A 227 -10.88 7.13 3.13
CA LEU A 227 -11.63 8.40 3.20
C LEU A 227 -12.87 8.29 4.09
N ILE A 228 -13.65 7.19 3.97
CA ILE A 228 -14.84 6.97 4.80
C ILE A 228 -14.46 6.91 6.27
N ILE A 229 -13.43 6.12 6.60
CA ILE A 229 -13.02 5.91 7.99
C ILE A 229 -12.31 7.14 8.55
N ALA A 230 -11.50 7.84 7.74
CA ALA A 230 -10.85 9.07 8.15
C ALA A 230 -11.87 10.18 8.43
N ALA A 231 -12.94 10.30 7.64
CA ALA A 231 -14.01 11.26 7.90
C ALA A 231 -14.69 10.98 9.26
N PHE A 232 -15.00 9.72 9.55
CA PHE A 232 -15.56 9.33 10.85
C PHE A 232 -14.57 9.57 12.00
N SER A 233 -13.29 9.22 11.82
CA SER A 233 -12.25 9.39 12.82
C SER A 233 -11.95 10.87 13.11
N ALA A 234 -11.91 11.71 12.08
CA ALA A 234 -11.72 13.15 12.23
C ALA A 234 -12.87 13.77 13.02
N LEU A 235 -14.12 13.41 12.69
CA LEU A 235 -15.30 13.86 13.45
C LEU A 235 -15.23 13.44 14.92
N LEU A 236 -14.90 12.17 15.19
CA LEU A 236 -14.78 11.65 16.56
C LEU A 236 -13.70 12.39 17.36
N ILE A 237 -12.49 12.52 16.80
CA ILE A 237 -11.38 13.22 17.44
C ILE A 237 -11.72 14.69 17.66
N GLY A 238 -12.35 15.35 16.68
CA GLY A 238 -12.79 16.73 16.82
C GLY A 238 -13.77 16.93 17.98
N ILE A 239 -14.73 16.01 18.16
CA ILE A 239 -15.66 16.03 19.30
C ILE A 239 -14.91 15.82 20.62
N LEU A 240 -13.98 14.86 20.68
CA LEU A 240 -13.22 14.56 21.90
C LEU A 240 -12.29 15.73 22.32
N GLU A 241 -11.68 16.41 21.36
CA GLU A 241 -10.86 17.61 21.61
C GLU A 241 -11.74 18.80 22.02
N ALA A 242 -12.87 19.03 21.34
CA ALA A 242 -13.78 20.14 21.65
C ALA A 242 -14.46 20.00 23.02
N THR A 243 -14.72 18.77 23.47
CA THR A 243 -15.30 18.48 24.80
C THR A 243 -14.27 18.51 25.93
N GLY A 244 -12.98 18.68 25.62
CA GLY A 244 -11.91 18.74 26.62
C GLY A 244 -11.61 17.41 27.31
N VAL A 245 -12.11 16.29 26.78
CA VAL A 245 -11.83 14.94 27.30
C VAL A 245 -10.33 14.64 27.20
N ILE A 246 -9.69 15.15 26.15
CA ILE A 246 -8.27 14.93 25.86
C ILE A 246 -7.43 16.06 26.47
N LYS A 247 -6.95 15.87 27.71
CA LYS A 247 -6.22 16.89 28.48
C LYS A 247 -4.94 17.44 27.81
N ASN A 248 -4.31 16.68 26.92
CA ASN A 248 -3.04 17.05 26.27
C ASN A 248 -3.22 17.66 24.88
N HIS A 249 -4.45 17.76 24.37
CA HIS A 249 -4.75 18.26 23.02
C HIS A 249 -5.76 19.40 23.11
N PRO A 250 -5.32 20.65 23.39
CA PRO A 250 -6.23 21.78 23.47
C PRO A 250 -6.88 22.03 22.11
N TRP A 251 -8.17 22.36 22.13
CA TRP A 251 -8.92 22.65 20.91
C TRP A 251 -8.30 23.84 20.15
N ASN A 252 -7.89 23.57 18.91
CA ASN A 252 -7.40 24.59 17.98
C ASN A 252 -7.95 24.28 16.59
N LEU A 253 -8.84 25.14 16.11
CA LEU A 253 -9.51 24.96 14.82
C LEU A 253 -8.53 24.92 13.64
N ALA A 254 -7.50 25.77 13.64
CA ALA A 254 -6.52 25.81 12.56
C ALA A 254 -5.69 24.52 12.50
N SER A 255 -5.21 24.05 13.66
CA SER A 255 -4.44 22.80 13.75
C SER A 255 -5.30 21.58 13.39
N TYR A 256 -6.56 21.55 13.83
CA TYR A 256 -7.50 20.48 13.47
C TYR A 256 -7.77 20.43 11.96
N LEU A 257 -8.11 21.57 11.34
CA LEU A 257 -8.34 21.64 9.89
C LEU A 257 -7.11 21.20 9.10
N LEU A 258 -5.92 21.60 9.54
CA LEU A 258 -4.70 21.24 8.84
C LEU A 258 -4.34 19.76 9.00
N ARG A 259 -4.64 19.14 10.14
CA ARG A 259 -4.53 17.68 10.30
C ARG A 259 -5.49 16.94 9.38
N CYS A 260 -6.71 17.43 9.20
CA CYS A 260 -7.66 16.87 8.23
C CYS A 260 -7.13 16.97 6.80
N ILE A 261 -6.64 18.14 6.37
CA ILE A 261 -6.03 18.34 5.05
C ILE A 261 -4.82 17.43 4.86
N SER A 262 -3.93 17.37 5.86
CA SER A 262 -2.73 16.53 5.83
C SER A 262 -3.06 15.05 5.76
N THR A 263 -4.14 14.63 6.42
CA THR A 263 -4.66 13.25 6.33
C THR A 263 -5.14 12.93 4.93
N LEU A 264 -5.87 13.85 4.28
CA LEU A 264 -6.29 13.67 2.88
C LEU A 264 -5.07 13.55 1.96
N VAL A 265 -4.10 14.46 2.09
CA VAL A 265 -2.84 14.42 1.32
C VAL A 265 -2.12 13.08 1.55
N TYR A 266 -1.95 12.67 2.81
CA TYR A 266 -1.36 11.39 3.17
C TYR A 266 -2.08 10.21 2.51
N ILE A 267 -3.41 10.15 2.58
CA ILE A 267 -4.22 9.06 2.00
C ILE A 267 -3.99 8.95 0.49
N PHE A 268 -4.02 10.06 -0.24
CA PHE A 268 -3.82 10.05 -1.69
C PHE A 268 -2.38 9.69 -2.07
N VAL A 269 -1.40 10.23 -1.35
CA VAL A 269 0.02 9.92 -1.59
C VAL A 269 0.31 8.45 -1.29
N TYR A 270 -0.10 7.96 -0.12
CA TYR A 270 0.10 6.57 0.30
C TYR A 270 -0.54 5.59 -0.70
N ASN A 271 -1.84 5.74 -0.98
CA ASN A 271 -2.57 4.79 -1.84
C ASN A 271 -2.19 4.92 -3.31
N GLY A 272 -1.86 6.14 -3.78
CA GLY A 272 -1.32 6.37 -5.12
C GLY A 272 0.02 5.65 -5.31
N PHE A 273 0.91 5.71 -4.31
CA PHE A 273 2.18 5.01 -4.35
C PHE A 273 2.02 3.49 -4.31
N VAL A 274 1.07 2.97 -3.51
CA VAL A 274 0.70 1.55 -3.52
C VAL A 274 0.21 1.11 -4.91
N GLU A 275 -0.62 1.91 -5.57
CA GLU A 275 -1.12 1.61 -6.93
C GLU A 275 0.00 1.67 -7.99
N ILE A 276 1.03 2.49 -7.79
CA ILE A 276 2.21 2.53 -8.66
C ILE A 276 3.07 1.27 -8.46
N LEU A 277 3.32 0.85 -7.22
CA LEU A 277 4.19 -0.28 -6.90
C LEU A 277 3.53 -1.65 -7.12
N TYR A 278 2.22 -1.75 -6.91
CA TYR A 278 1.46 -2.98 -7.06
C TYR A 278 0.15 -2.77 -7.85
N PRO A 279 0.25 -2.48 -9.16
CA PRO A 279 -0.90 -2.27 -10.05
C PRO A 279 -1.60 -3.60 -10.42
N LYS A 280 -2.16 -4.32 -9.44
CA LYS A 280 -2.64 -5.71 -9.54
C LYS A 280 -3.53 -6.00 -10.77
N TYR A 281 -4.50 -5.13 -11.04
CA TYR A 281 -5.48 -5.30 -12.12
C TYR A 281 -5.27 -4.32 -13.29
N ARG A 282 -4.12 -3.64 -13.35
CA ARG A 282 -3.79 -2.78 -14.49
C ARG A 282 -3.56 -3.67 -15.71
N LYS A 283 -4.22 -3.35 -16.82
CA LYS A 283 -4.17 -4.13 -18.06
C LYS A 283 -3.18 -3.50 -19.02
N VAL A 284 -2.47 -4.35 -19.75
CA VAL A 284 -1.52 -3.94 -20.78
C VAL A 284 -1.78 -4.71 -22.06
N LYS A 285 -1.56 -4.03 -23.18
CA LYS A 285 -1.45 -4.60 -24.50
C LYS A 285 0.04 -4.82 -24.76
N ILE A 286 0.42 -6.04 -25.12
CA ILE A 286 1.79 -6.40 -25.48
C ILE A 286 1.79 -6.72 -26.97
N GLU A 287 2.62 -6.01 -27.72
CA GLU A 287 2.84 -6.20 -29.15
C GLU A 287 4.29 -6.64 -29.37
N ILE A 288 4.47 -7.75 -30.07
CA ILE A 288 5.77 -8.42 -30.28
C ILE A 288 5.99 -8.47 -31.79
N TYR A 289 7.05 -7.83 -32.25
CA TYR A 289 7.46 -7.84 -33.65
C TYR A 289 8.67 -8.75 -33.79
N THR A 290 8.55 -9.81 -34.57
CA THR A 290 9.59 -10.83 -34.72
C THR A 290 9.73 -11.29 -36.17
N LYS A 291 10.95 -11.63 -36.57
CA LYS A 291 11.23 -12.30 -37.86
C LYS A 291 11.08 -13.83 -37.76
N ASN A 292 10.97 -14.37 -36.54
CA ASN A 292 10.86 -15.80 -36.25
C ASN A 292 9.52 -16.13 -35.53
N PRO A 293 8.36 -15.82 -36.13
CA PRO A 293 7.05 -15.97 -35.48
C PRO A 293 6.78 -17.38 -34.98
N GLN A 294 7.20 -18.38 -35.76
CA GLN A 294 6.90 -19.78 -35.48
C GLN A 294 7.51 -20.25 -34.15
N LYS A 295 8.77 -19.87 -33.88
CA LYS A 295 9.46 -20.17 -32.61
C LYS A 295 8.75 -19.53 -31.42
N VAL A 296 8.31 -18.27 -31.55
CA VAL A 296 7.62 -17.56 -30.47
C VAL A 296 6.25 -18.17 -30.21
N ILE A 297 5.48 -18.50 -31.25
CA ILE A 297 4.14 -19.09 -31.13
C ILE A 297 4.22 -20.51 -30.54
N GLU A 298 5.18 -21.33 -30.99
CA GLU A 298 5.41 -22.66 -30.44
C GLU A 298 5.75 -22.59 -28.95
N HIS A 299 6.67 -21.71 -28.56
CA HIS A 299 6.99 -21.52 -27.14
C HIS A 299 5.78 -21.05 -26.32
N LEU A 300 4.99 -20.09 -26.82
CA LEU A 300 3.77 -19.64 -26.14
C LEU A 300 2.78 -20.79 -25.92
N LYS A 301 2.68 -21.75 -26.87
CA LYS A 301 1.87 -22.97 -26.70
C LYS A 301 2.49 -23.92 -25.68
N GLU A 302 3.81 -24.13 -25.73
CA GLU A 302 4.55 -25.01 -24.81
C GLU A 302 4.40 -24.58 -23.34
N ILE A 303 4.55 -23.28 -23.06
CA ILE A 303 4.37 -22.73 -21.70
C ILE A 303 2.89 -22.65 -21.28
N LYS A 304 1.96 -23.12 -22.12
CA LYS A 304 0.51 -23.03 -21.93
C LYS A 304 0.11 -21.59 -21.59
N TYR A 305 0.57 -20.65 -22.40
CA TYR A 305 0.25 -19.24 -22.25
C TYR A 305 -1.27 -19.07 -22.21
N TRP A 306 -1.74 -18.39 -21.17
CA TRP A 306 -3.14 -18.49 -20.75
C TRP A 306 -4.00 -17.31 -21.20
N HIS A 307 -3.38 -16.27 -21.73
CA HIS A 307 -4.08 -15.18 -22.39
C HIS A 307 -4.26 -15.48 -23.88
N GLY A 308 -5.32 -14.92 -24.47
CA GLY A 308 -5.47 -14.93 -25.91
C GLY A 308 -4.38 -14.09 -26.58
N TYR A 309 -3.93 -14.54 -27.75
CA TYR A 309 -3.05 -13.78 -28.62
C TYR A 309 -3.46 -13.97 -30.07
N ASN A 310 -3.25 -12.93 -30.88
CA ASN A 310 -3.46 -12.96 -32.33
C ASN A 310 -2.15 -12.55 -33.00
N TYR A 311 -1.94 -12.93 -34.26
CA TYR A 311 -0.79 -12.49 -35.01
C TYR A 311 -1.17 -12.09 -36.44
N VAL A 312 -0.39 -11.18 -37.01
CA VAL A 312 -0.57 -10.68 -38.38
C VAL A 312 0.80 -10.48 -39.02
N ASP A 313 0.93 -10.96 -40.26
CA ASP A 313 2.12 -10.73 -41.07
C ASP A 313 2.11 -9.32 -41.64
N MET A 314 3.27 -8.68 -41.62
CA MET A 314 3.47 -7.31 -42.06
C MET A 314 4.82 -7.17 -42.77
N THR A 315 4.92 -6.19 -43.66
CA THR A 315 6.16 -5.90 -44.37
C THR A 315 6.79 -4.63 -43.79
N SER A 316 8.08 -4.67 -43.49
CA SER A 316 8.83 -3.54 -42.97
C SER A 316 8.98 -2.45 -44.03
N GLY A 317 8.50 -1.24 -43.76
CA GLY A 317 8.70 -0.10 -44.67
C GLY A 317 10.16 0.36 -44.80
N TYR A 318 11.03 0.00 -43.85
CA TYR A 318 12.44 0.38 -43.87
C TYR A 318 13.31 -0.67 -44.58
N THR A 319 13.08 -1.96 -44.31
CA THR A 319 13.92 -3.05 -44.84
C THR A 319 13.28 -3.80 -46.01
N GLY A 320 11.97 -3.68 -46.21
CA GLY A 320 11.21 -4.51 -47.16
C GLY A 320 11.02 -5.96 -46.70
N GLU A 321 11.55 -6.36 -45.55
CA GLU A 321 11.46 -7.73 -45.05
C GLU A 321 10.11 -8.03 -44.39
N ASN A 322 9.67 -9.28 -44.48
CA ASN A 322 8.49 -9.76 -43.76
C ASN A 322 8.79 -9.89 -42.27
N THR A 323 7.88 -9.39 -41.45
CA THR A 323 7.91 -9.43 -39.99
C THR A 323 6.50 -9.77 -39.52
N THR A 324 6.37 -10.50 -38.43
CA THR A 324 5.05 -10.82 -37.87
C THR A 324 4.85 -10.05 -36.58
N LYS A 325 3.69 -9.41 -36.43
CA LYS A 325 3.25 -8.78 -35.17
C LYS A 325 2.34 -9.75 -34.42
N ILE A 326 2.76 -10.16 -33.23
CA ILE A 326 1.95 -10.93 -32.28
C ILE A 326 1.42 -9.96 -31.21
N GLU A 327 0.13 -10.00 -30.95
CA GLU A 327 -0.56 -9.11 -30.03
C GLU A 327 -1.30 -9.90 -28.94
N THR A 328 -1.13 -9.51 -27.68
CA THR A 328 -1.82 -10.13 -26.53
C THR A 328 -2.21 -9.09 -25.48
N MET A 329 -3.29 -9.37 -24.74
CA MET A 329 -3.70 -8.60 -23.58
C MET A 329 -3.28 -9.37 -22.33
N ALA A 330 -2.61 -8.70 -21.39
CA ALA A 330 -2.15 -9.30 -20.13
C ALA A 330 -2.32 -8.32 -18.96
N LEU A 331 -2.06 -8.77 -17.74
CA LEU A 331 -1.94 -7.88 -16.60
C LEU A 331 -0.53 -7.28 -16.50
N TYR A 332 -0.43 -6.05 -16.01
CA TYR A 332 0.80 -5.27 -15.96
C TYR A 332 1.92 -5.99 -15.22
N LEU A 333 1.59 -6.73 -14.15
CA LEU A 333 2.57 -7.48 -13.37
C LEU A 333 3.15 -8.70 -14.11
N GLU A 334 2.51 -9.17 -15.18
CA GLU A 334 2.97 -10.31 -15.98
C GLU A 334 3.97 -9.90 -17.08
N GLN A 335 4.01 -8.61 -17.44
CA GLN A 335 4.77 -8.13 -18.59
C GLN A 335 6.26 -8.49 -18.53
N SER A 336 6.88 -8.44 -17.34
CA SER A 336 8.30 -8.72 -17.17
C SER A 336 8.63 -10.19 -17.42
N ARG A 337 7.73 -11.09 -17.00
CA ARG A 337 7.87 -12.53 -17.28
C ARG A 337 7.67 -12.79 -18.77
N ILE A 338 6.61 -12.25 -19.36
CA ILE A 338 6.31 -12.42 -20.79
C ILE A 338 7.48 -11.92 -21.64
N LYS A 339 8.01 -10.74 -21.32
CA LYS A 339 9.21 -10.18 -21.96
C LYS A 339 10.41 -11.13 -21.85
N ALA A 340 10.69 -11.65 -20.66
CA ALA A 340 11.83 -12.55 -20.44
C ALA A 340 11.69 -13.85 -21.25
N GLU A 341 10.51 -14.47 -21.27
CA GLU A 341 10.23 -15.67 -22.07
C GLU A 341 10.50 -15.41 -23.56
N ILE A 342 10.00 -14.30 -24.10
CA ILE A 342 10.17 -13.96 -25.52
C ILE A 342 11.62 -13.65 -25.85
N SER A 343 12.29 -12.82 -25.04
CA SER A 343 13.68 -12.43 -25.27
C SER A 343 14.67 -13.61 -25.18
N ASN A 344 14.32 -14.70 -24.48
CA ASN A 344 15.14 -15.92 -24.46
C ASN A 344 15.10 -16.68 -25.81
N ILE A 345 14.01 -16.57 -26.57
CA ILE A 345 13.80 -17.30 -27.82
C ILE A 345 14.22 -16.44 -29.01
N ASP A 346 13.85 -15.17 -28.98
CA ASP A 346 14.18 -14.19 -29.99
C ASP A 346 14.69 -12.90 -29.32
N PRO A 347 16.01 -12.81 -29.08
CA PRO A 347 16.63 -11.60 -28.54
C PRO A 347 16.46 -10.36 -29.43
N GLN A 348 16.16 -10.54 -30.72
CA GLN A 348 15.94 -9.44 -31.68
C GLN A 348 14.46 -9.02 -31.76
N ALA A 349 13.55 -9.69 -31.05
CA ALA A 349 12.15 -9.33 -31.02
C ALA A 349 11.97 -7.93 -30.42
N TRP A 350 11.23 -7.08 -31.13
CA TRP A 350 10.88 -5.75 -30.64
C TRP A 350 9.54 -5.83 -29.92
N ILE A 351 9.53 -5.49 -28.62
CA ILE A 351 8.36 -5.63 -27.75
C ILE A 351 7.88 -4.24 -27.31
N VAL A 352 6.61 -3.95 -27.59
CA VAL A 352 5.93 -2.71 -27.18
C VAL A 352 4.88 -3.06 -26.13
N VAL A 353 4.83 -2.27 -25.04
CA VAL A 353 3.83 -2.43 -23.99
C VAL A 353 3.05 -1.13 -23.84
N SER A 354 1.73 -1.21 -24.06
CA SER A 354 0.81 -0.08 -23.99
C SER A 354 -0.21 -0.28 -22.87
N THR A 355 -0.51 0.75 -22.07
CA THR A 355 -1.53 0.67 -21.02
C THR A 355 -2.94 0.66 -21.61
N VAL A 356 -3.79 -0.26 -21.14
CA VAL A 356 -5.18 -0.37 -21.58
C VAL A 356 -6.12 0.14 -20.51
N ASN A 357 -6.83 1.23 -20.80
CA ASN A 357 -7.73 1.87 -19.83
C ASN A 357 -9.00 1.05 -19.59
N LYS A 358 -9.61 0.50 -20.64
CA LYS A 358 -10.86 -0.28 -20.55
C LYS A 358 -10.84 -1.42 -21.57
N ILE A 359 -11.37 -2.57 -21.15
CA ILE A 359 -11.66 -3.71 -22.01
C ILE A 359 -13.15 -4.01 -21.84
N PHE A 360 -13.85 -4.09 -22.96
CA PHE A 360 -15.24 -4.55 -23.00
C PHE A 360 -15.24 -6.01 -23.48
N GLY A 361 -15.95 -6.89 -22.78
CA GLY A 361 -15.96 -8.33 -23.05
C GLY A 361 -15.25 -9.15 -21.97
N ASN A 362 -15.00 -10.43 -22.27
CA ASN A 362 -14.43 -11.38 -21.32
C ASN A 362 -12.89 -11.31 -21.31
N PHE A 363 -12.32 -10.82 -20.22
CA PHE A 363 -10.89 -10.88 -19.93
C PHE A 363 -10.66 -11.77 -18.70
N ASN A 364 -9.97 -12.89 -18.89
CA ASN A 364 -9.70 -13.82 -17.80
C ASN A 364 -8.63 -13.25 -16.86
N THR A 365 -8.85 -13.37 -15.56
CA THR A 365 -7.99 -12.87 -14.47
C THR A 365 -7.75 -13.92 -13.39
N SER A 366 -8.24 -15.15 -13.59
CA SER A 366 -8.32 -16.17 -12.54
C SER A 366 -6.96 -16.58 -11.97
N LYS A 367 -5.92 -16.66 -12.81
CA LYS A 367 -4.56 -17.09 -12.38
C LYS A 367 -3.83 -16.07 -11.50
N ILE A 368 -4.30 -14.83 -11.41
CA ILE A 368 -3.73 -13.80 -10.52
C ILE A 368 -4.44 -13.73 -9.17
N ASP A 369 -5.59 -14.39 -9.08
CA ASP A 369 -6.32 -14.52 -7.84
C ASP A 369 -5.80 -15.71 -7.00
N GLU A 370 -5.20 -16.73 -7.62
CA GLU A 370 -4.50 -17.87 -6.97
C GLU A 370 -3.20 -17.45 -6.28
#